data_AF-A0A3L6PTF9-F1
#
_entry.id   AF-A0A3L6PTF9-F1
#
_cell.length_a   1.000
_cell.length_b   1.000
_cell.length_c   1.000
_cell.angle_alpha   90.00
_cell.angle_beta   90.00
_cell.angle_gamma   90.00
#
_symmetry.space_group_name_H-M   'P 1'
#
loop_
_entity.id
_entity.type
_entity.pdbx_description
1 polymer ?
#
loop_
_entity_poly.entity_id
_entity_poly.type
_entity_poly.pdbx_seq_one_letter_code
_entity_poly.pdbx_strand_id
1 'polypeptide(L)'
;MSSWRPSTMTEDRLQDFAEKGLLPPKTEHEEPQPEADEIVSFLAFHERALGYPAHPFLRGLLNKWEVELQHLNPNGLLHIAGFITLCEGFLGIDLHANLFRAFFYGRALSVKGDPELAPVGGFGLQKRARRSGDYPAYTPANSNRGWHEEWFYIRNPVGNPFPSFTGARPMRKDSWTWGRPAAEKERVEILEKTLWKRVAEDGLNGSTKMWEYTGLTDPDQVSKTAVPDDDV
;
A
#
# COMPACT_ATOMS: atom_id res chain seq x y z
N MET A 1 -11.61 2.93 -27.71
CA MET A 1 -10.89 1.66 -27.49
C MET A 1 -10.72 1.52 -26.00
N SER A 2 -11.07 0.38 -25.43
CA SER A 2 -10.91 0.19 -23.99
C SER A 2 -9.43 0.16 -23.61
N SER A 3 -9.13 0.69 -22.44
CA SER A 3 -7.79 0.70 -21.86
C SER A 3 -7.42 -0.63 -21.19
N TRP A 4 -8.40 -1.51 -21.05
CA TRP A 4 -8.29 -2.79 -20.37
C TRP A 4 -7.87 -3.87 -21.36
N ARG A 5 -7.18 -4.88 -20.82
CA ARG A 5 -6.84 -6.10 -21.54
C ARG A 5 -7.41 -7.27 -20.77
N PRO A 6 -7.74 -8.39 -21.45
CA PRO A 6 -8.11 -9.61 -20.77
C PRO A 6 -7.09 -9.97 -19.69
N SER A 7 -7.56 -10.43 -18.53
CA SER A 7 -6.65 -10.85 -17.48
C SER A 7 -5.81 -12.05 -17.95
N THR A 8 -4.53 -12.00 -17.63
CA THR A 8 -3.58 -13.11 -17.79
C THR A 8 -3.44 -13.95 -16.53
N MET A 9 -4.24 -13.66 -15.49
CA MET A 9 -4.32 -14.50 -14.29
C MET A 9 -4.95 -15.85 -14.63
N THR A 10 -4.20 -16.92 -14.36
CA THR A 10 -4.70 -18.29 -14.47
C THR A 10 -5.30 -18.76 -13.15
N GLU A 11 -6.21 -19.73 -13.23
CA GLU A 11 -6.85 -20.33 -12.05
C GLU A 11 -5.81 -20.91 -11.07
N ASP A 12 -4.80 -21.62 -11.56
CA ASP A 12 -3.73 -22.18 -10.73
C ASP A 12 -2.96 -21.11 -9.95
N ARG A 13 -2.74 -19.92 -10.56
CA ARG A 13 -2.09 -18.80 -9.88
C ARG A 13 -3.02 -18.21 -8.82
N LEU A 14 -4.30 -18.02 -9.12
CA LEU A 14 -5.27 -17.54 -8.12
C LEU A 14 -5.40 -18.52 -6.95
N GLN A 15 -5.31 -19.82 -7.21
CA GLN A 15 -5.39 -20.86 -6.20
C GLN A 15 -4.18 -20.90 -5.27
N ASP A 16 -2.94 -20.72 -5.77
CA ASP A 16 -1.75 -20.53 -4.92
C ASP A 16 -1.89 -19.31 -4.00
N PHE A 17 -2.57 -18.24 -4.45
CA PHE A 17 -2.90 -17.09 -3.60
C PHE A 17 -4.04 -17.38 -2.61
N ALA A 18 -5.05 -18.15 -3.01
CA ALA A 18 -6.15 -18.56 -2.14
C ALA A 18 -5.67 -19.49 -1.01
N GLU A 19 -4.75 -20.42 -1.29
CA GLU A 19 -4.08 -21.27 -0.30
C GLU A 19 -3.26 -20.45 0.70
N LYS A 20 -2.72 -19.31 0.27
CA LYS A 20 -2.06 -18.30 1.12
C LYS A 20 -3.05 -17.34 1.81
N GLY A 21 -4.36 -17.59 1.70
CA GLY A 21 -5.43 -16.86 2.38
C GLY A 21 -5.89 -15.56 1.71
N LEU A 22 -5.59 -15.35 0.43
CA LEU A 22 -5.73 -14.02 -0.17
C LEU A 22 -6.91 -13.81 -1.13
N LEU A 23 -7.58 -14.80 -1.75
CA LEU A 23 -8.53 -14.52 -2.87
C LEU A 23 -9.63 -15.57 -3.16
N PRO A 24 -10.77 -15.17 -3.79
CA PRO A 24 -11.72 -16.04 -4.49
C PRO A 24 -11.41 -16.18 -6.02
N PRO A 25 -12.00 -17.17 -6.73
CA PRO A 25 -11.64 -17.50 -8.12
C PRO A 25 -12.46 -16.76 -9.22
N LYS A 26 -11.83 -16.73 -10.42
CA LYS A 26 -12.24 -16.33 -11.80
C LYS A 26 -12.01 -14.90 -12.30
N THR A 27 -11.57 -14.78 -13.57
CA THR A 27 -12.45 -14.35 -14.70
C THR A 27 -11.84 -14.38 -16.12
N GLU A 28 -12.65 -14.81 -17.10
CA GLU A 28 -12.43 -14.69 -18.56
C GLU A 28 -13.21 -13.46 -19.13
N HIS A 29 -12.86 -12.24 -18.72
CA HIS A 29 -13.48 -11.04 -19.30
C HIS A 29 -12.47 -10.16 -20.03
N GLU A 30 -12.89 -9.52 -21.12
CA GLU A 30 -12.11 -8.50 -21.83
C GLU A 30 -11.94 -7.22 -20.98
N GLU A 31 -12.95 -6.91 -20.14
CA GLU A 31 -12.94 -5.79 -19.20
C GLU A 31 -13.46 -6.23 -17.82
N PRO A 32 -12.99 -5.62 -16.71
CA PRO A 32 -13.47 -5.98 -15.39
C PRO A 32 -14.95 -5.64 -15.16
N GLN A 33 -15.70 -6.60 -14.64
CA GLN A 33 -17.11 -6.52 -14.25
C GLN A 33 -17.29 -7.10 -12.84
N PRO A 34 -16.78 -6.43 -11.79
CA PRO A 34 -16.90 -6.93 -10.43
C PRO A 34 -18.36 -6.90 -9.95
N GLU A 35 -18.71 -7.84 -9.07
CA GLU A 35 -19.99 -7.81 -8.36
C GLU A 35 -20.07 -6.62 -7.38
N ALA A 36 -21.27 -6.34 -6.84
CA ALA A 36 -21.51 -5.19 -5.97
C ALA A 36 -20.62 -5.16 -4.71
N ASP A 37 -20.17 -6.32 -4.23
CA ASP A 37 -19.29 -6.47 -3.08
C ASP A 37 -17.84 -6.80 -3.48
N GLU A 38 -17.46 -6.52 -4.72
CA GLU A 38 -16.13 -6.77 -5.26
C GLU A 38 -15.49 -5.49 -5.83
N ILE A 39 -14.16 -5.51 -5.91
CA ILE A 39 -13.37 -4.49 -6.62
C ILE A 39 -12.23 -5.18 -7.38
N VAL A 40 -11.67 -4.45 -8.35
CA VAL A 40 -10.50 -4.89 -9.11
C VAL A 40 -9.22 -4.64 -8.33
N SER A 41 -8.40 -5.68 -8.18
CA SER A 41 -7.02 -5.62 -7.70
C SER A 41 -6.06 -6.19 -8.76
N PHE A 42 -4.76 -6.06 -8.51
CA PHE A 42 -3.70 -6.50 -9.41
C PHE A 42 -2.65 -7.28 -8.64
N LEU A 43 -2.06 -8.30 -9.26
CA LEU A 43 -0.98 -9.07 -8.63
C LEU A 43 0.15 -8.18 -8.12
N ALA A 44 0.57 -7.21 -8.94
CA ALA A 44 1.61 -6.24 -8.61
C ALA A 44 1.33 -5.45 -7.32
N PHE A 45 0.07 -5.35 -6.88
CA PHE A 45 -0.28 -4.71 -5.63
C PHE A 45 0.03 -5.61 -4.43
N HIS A 46 -0.27 -6.90 -4.52
CA HIS A 46 0.02 -7.85 -3.46
C HIS A 46 1.52 -8.12 -3.31
N GLU A 47 2.26 -8.12 -4.41
CA GLU A 47 3.75 -8.11 -4.39
C GLU A 47 4.33 -6.88 -3.68
N ARG A 48 3.56 -5.80 -3.57
CA ARG A 48 3.94 -4.55 -2.90
C ARG A 48 3.22 -4.37 -1.56
N ALA A 49 2.92 -5.50 -0.92
CA ALA A 49 2.34 -5.59 0.42
C ALA A 49 0.91 -5.04 0.55
N LEU A 50 0.09 -5.11 -0.52
CA LEU A 50 -1.36 -5.08 -0.32
C LEU A 50 -1.79 -6.35 0.41
N GLY A 51 -1.96 -6.22 1.73
CA GLY A 51 -2.54 -7.28 2.54
C GLY A 51 -4.02 -7.50 2.25
N TYR A 52 -4.53 -8.67 2.66
CA TYR A 52 -5.95 -8.97 2.71
C TYR A 52 -6.33 -9.43 4.13
N PRO A 53 -7.25 -8.73 4.82
CA PRO A 53 -7.93 -7.51 4.39
C PRO A 53 -6.96 -6.33 4.24
N ALA A 54 -7.25 -5.42 3.32
CA ALA A 54 -6.42 -4.24 3.09
C ALA A 54 -6.46 -3.28 4.28
N HIS A 55 -5.34 -2.58 4.52
CA HIS A 55 -5.21 -1.68 5.67
C HIS A 55 -6.29 -0.58 5.66
N PRO A 56 -6.96 -0.28 6.80
CA PRO A 56 -7.95 0.81 6.90
C PRO A 56 -7.42 2.16 6.42
N PHE A 57 -6.12 2.43 6.64
CA PHE A 57 -5.47 3.67 6.21
C PHE A 57 -5.42 3.83 4.70
N LEU A 58 -5.10 2.77 3.94
CA LEU A 58 -5.14 2.78 2.48
C LEU A 58 -6.54 3.15 1.98
N ARG A 59 -7.57 2.47 2.51
CA ARG A 59 -8.97 2.73 2.16
C ARG A 59 -9.39 4.15 2.48
N GLY A 60 -9.01 4.66 3.66
CA GLY A 60 -9.28 6.04 4.07
C GLY A 60 -8.62 7.08 3.15
N LEU A 61 -7.39 6.82 2.71
CA LEU A 61 -6.68 7.69 1.76
C LEU A 61 -7.36 7.72 0.38
N LEU A 62 -7.72 6.55 -0.16
CA LEU A 62 -8.42 6.43 -1.44
C LEU A 62 -9.77 7.14 -1.43
N ASN A 63 -10.56 6.93 -0.37
CA ASN A 63 -11.83 7.65 -0.17
C ASN A 63 -11.61 9.17 -0.10
N LYS A 64 -10.54 9.63 0.58
CA LYS A 64 -10.27 11.07 0.72
C LYS A 64 -9.81 11.74 -0.57
N TRP A 65 -9.14 10.99 -1.46
CA TRP A 65 -8.74 11.46 -2.79
C TRP A 65 -9.80 11.25 -3.87
N GLU A 66 -10.87 10.53 -3.54
CA GLU A 66 -11.93 10.13 -4.48
C GLU A 66 -11.33 9.35 -5.67
N VAL A 67 -10.46 8.40 -5.38
CA VAL A 67 -9.83 7.53 -6.38
C VAL A 67 -10.06 6.07 -6.03
N GLU A 68 -10.34 5.27 -7.05
CA GLU A 68 -10.56 3.83 -6.95
C GLU A 68 -9.21 3.09 -6.89
N LEU A 69 -9.22 1.83 -6.43
CA LEU A 69 -7.98 1.07 -6.22
C LEU A 69 -7.15 0.96 -7.50
N GLN A 70 -7.77 0.74 -8.66
CA GLN A 70 -7.08 0.64 -9.95
C GLN A 70 -6.47 1.96 -10.44
N HIS A 71 -6.90 3.10 -9.89
CA HIS A 71 -6.29 4.39 -10.25
C HIS A 71 -4.87 4.49 -9.70
N LEU A 72 -4.55 3.77 -8.60
CA LEU A 72 -3.17 3.68 -8.10
C LEU A 72 -2.27 2.97 -9.11
N ASN A 73 -1.00 3.36 -9.13
CA ASN A 73 0.04 2.54 -9.74
C ASN A 73 0.78 1.73 -8.65
N PRO A 74 1.53 0.67 -9.03
CA PRO A 74 2.19 -0.18 -8.06
C PRO A 74 3.15 0.59 -7.13
N ASN A 75 3.88 1.58 -7.65
CA ASN A 75 4.77 2.41 -6.82
C ASN A 75 3.98 3.25 -5.80
N GLY A 76 2.81 3.77 -6.18
CA GLY A 76 1.88 4.49 -5.32
C GLY A 76 1.49 3.64 -4.11
N LEU A 77 1.10 2.39 -4.36
CA LEU A 77 0.80 1.47 -3.29
C LEU A 77 2.03 1.17 -2.41
N LEU A 78 3.21 0.96 -3.00
CA LEU A 78 4.46 0.79 -2.25
C LEU A 78 4.77 1.98 -1.34
N HIS A 79 4.49 3.22 -1.79
CA HIS A 79 4.61 4.41 -0.94
C HIS A 79 3.70 4.32 0.30
N ILE A 80 2.46 3.87 0.13
CA ILE A 80 1.49 3.73 1.24
C ILE A 80 1.89 2.59 2.17
N ALA A 81 2.18 1.40 1.62
CA ALA A 81 2.60 0.24 2.40
C ALA A 81 3.88 0.54 3.20
N GLY A 82 4.88 1.13 2.57
CA GLY A 82 6.11 1.53 3.25
C GLY A 82 5.89 2.55 4.36
N PHE A 83 4.93 3.47 4.21
CA PHE A 83 4.55 4.40 5.28
C PHE A 83 3.83 3.68 6.44
N ILE A 84 2.95 2.72 6.13
CA ILE A 84 2.28 1.90 7.14
C ILE A 84 3.31 1.14 7.98
N THR A 85 4.20 0.40 7.31
CA THR A 85 5.28 -0.34 7.97
C THR A 85 6.19 0.59 8.78
N LEU A 86 6.51 1.78 8.26
CA LEU A 86 7.30 2.76 8.99
C LEU A 86 6.65 3.20 10.30
N CYS A 87 5.38 3.60 10.25
CA CYS A 87 4.67 4.10 11.41
C CYS A 87 4.39 2.99 12.44
N GLU A 88 3.77 1.90 12.01
CA GLU A 88 3.32 0.83 12.93
C GLU A 88 4.45 -0.10 13.32
N GLY A 89 5.27 -0.52 12.35
CA GLY A 89 6.33 -1.49 12.57
C GLY A 89 7.59 -0.91 13.21
N PHE A 90 7.98 0.34 12.86
CA PHE A 90 9.27 0.90 13.30
C PHE A 90 9.14 2.03 14.31
N LEU A 91 8.17 2.92 14.12
CA LEU A 91 7.99 4.07 15.01
C LEU A 91 7.05 3.77 16.19
N GLY A 92 6.18 2.78 16.07
CA GLY A 92 5.14 2.48 17.05
C GLY A 92 4.15 3.64 17.23
N ILE A 93 3.87 4.39 16.16
CA ILE A 93 2.93 5.52 16.16
C ILE A 93 1.71 5.20 15.29
N ASP A 94 0.59 5.84 15.62
CA ASP A 94 -0.61 5.78 14.79
C ASP A 94 -0.37 6.39 13.40
N LEU A 95 -1.07 5.85 12.41
CA LEU A 95 -1.03 6.38 11.05
C LEU A 95 -1.72 7.74 10.96
N HIS A 96 -0.95 8.76 10.59
CA HIS A 96 -1.45 10.11 10.44
C HIS A 96 -1.47 10.54 8.97
N ALA A 97 -2.65 10.82 8.41
CA ALA A 97 -2.80 11.25 7.02
C ALA A 97 -2.05 12.57 6.73
N ASN A 98 -1.95 13.48 7.70
CA ASN A 98 -1.22 14.74 7.54
C ASN A 98 0.30 14.56 7.59
N LEU A 99 0.80 13.59 8.36
CA LEU A 99 2.20 13.17 8.29
C LEU A 99 2.50 12.53 6.93
N PHE A 100 1.61 11.65 6.44
CA PHE A 100 1.73 11.09 5.10
C PHE A 100 1.80 12.17 4.02
N ARG A 101 0.88 13.16 4.06
CA ARG A 101 0.87 14.33 3.15
C ARG A 101 2.10 15.23 3.28
N ALA A 102 2.79 15.15 4.42
CA ALA A 102 4.04 15.85 4.61
C ALA A 102 5.14 15.24 3.71
N PHE A 103 5.11 13.93 3.48
CA PHE A 103 6.10 13.22 2.64
C PHE A 103 5.65 13.00 1.20
N PHE A 104 4.36 12.81 0.96
CA PHE A 104 3.84 12.41 -0.34
C PHE A 104 2.71 13.31 -0.84
N TYR A 105 2.52 13.32 -2.16
CA TYR A 105 1.38 13.93 -2.81
C TYR A 105 0.95 13.12 -4.04
N GLY A 106 -0.31 13.25 -4.40
CA GLY A 106 -0.90 12.67 -5.60
C GLY A 106 -0.48 13.42 -6.86
N ARG A 107 -0.13 12.66 -7.89
CA ARG A 107 0.22 13.13 -9.23
C ARG A 107 -0.68 12.44 -10.23
N ALA A 108 -1.26 13.24 -11.10
CA ALA A 108 -2.00 12.77 -12.26
C ALA A 108 -1.04 12.17 -13.30
N LEU A 109 -1.38 10.99 -13.81
CA LEU A 109 -0.62 10.25 -14.81
C LEU A 109 -1.51 9.97 -16.03
N SER A 110 -0.96 10.20 -17.22
CA SER A 110 -1.62 9.88 -18.49
C SER A 110 -0.85 8.80 -19.24
N VAL A 111 -1.54 8.16 -20.18
CA VAL A 111 -0.89 7.25 -21.14
C VAL A 111 -0.13 8.09 -22.17
N LYS A 112 1.01 7.60 -22.66
CA LYS A 112 1.79 8.30 -23.69
C LYS A 112 0.91 8.52 -24.93
N GLY A 113 0.74 9.79 -25.32
CA GLY A 113 -0.07 10.18 -26.48
C GLY A 113 -1.54 10.43 -26.17
N ASP A 114 -1.99 10.21 -24.94
CA ASP A 114 -3.33 10.54 -24.46
C ASP A 114 -3.23 11.74 -23.48
N PRO A 115 -3.93 12.86 -23.74
CA PRO A 115 -3.99 13.97 -22.79
C PRO A 115 -4.81 13.65 -21.53
N GLU A 116 -5.68 12.63 -21.57
CA GLU A 116 -6.52 12.23 -20.46
C GLU A 116 -5.78 11.33 -19.45
N LEU A 117 -6.27 11.33 -18.20
CA LEU A 117 -5.67 10.50 -17.14
C LEU A 117 -5.92 9.02 -17.41
N ALA A 118 -4.92 8.18 -17.15
CA ALA A 118 -5.06 6.75 -17.36
C ALA A 118 -6.18 6.18 -16.45
N PRO A 119 -7.13 5.40 -16.98
CA PRO A 119 -8.16 4.76 -16.16
C PRO A 119 -7.60 3.68 -15.22
N VAL A 120 -6.40 3.17 -15.52
CA VAL A 120 -5.60 2.31 -14.65
C VAL A 120 -4.25 2.96 -14.41
N GLY A 121 -3.87 3.16 -13.16
CA GLY A 121 -2.61 3.82 -12.79
C GLY A 121 -2.57 5.34 -13.04
N GLY A 122 -3.72 5.99 -13.29
CA GLY A 122 -3.81 7.44 -13.54
C GLY A 122 -3.53 8.33 -12.32
N PHE A 123 -3.41 7.74 -11.14
CA PHE A 123 -3.07 8.40 -9.88
C PHE A 123 -1.78 7.78 -9.31
N GLY A 124 -0.67 8.50 -9.47
CA GLY A 124 0.60 8.14 -8.85
C GLY A 124 0.82 8.91 -7.55
N LEU A 125 1.65 8.36 -6.65
CA LEU A 125 2.18 9.14 -5.53
C LEU A 125 3.62 9.54 -5.81
N GLN A 126 3.98 10.75 -5.37
CA GLN A 126 5.34 11.26 -5.45
C GLN A 126 5.82 11.74 -4.08
N LYS A 127 7.11 11.55 -3.83
CA LYS A 127 7.79 12.17 -2.69
C LYS A 127 7.87 13.67 -2.89
N ARG A 128 7.56 14.44 -1.85
CA ARG A 128 7.81 15.89 -1.82
C ARG A 128 9.33 16.12 -1.75
N ALA A 129 9.82 17.11 -2.48
CA ALA A 129 11.21 17.54 -2.38
C ALA A 129 11.46 18.05 -0.96
N ARG A 130 12.31 17.33 -0.22
CA ARG A 130 12.70 17.57 1.17
C ARG A 130 14.20 17.33 1.34
N ARG A 131 14.75 17.56 2.53
CA ARG A 131 16.18 17.35 2.77
C ARG A 131 16.49 15.85 2.65
N SER A 132 17.68 15.54 2.15
CA SER A 132 18.17 14.16 2.14
C SER A 132 18.19 13.62 3.57
N GLY A 133 17.58 12.44 3.79
CA GLY A 133 17.50 11.81 5.12
C GLY A 133 16.17 12.00 5.88
N ASP A 134 15.21 12.78 5.35
CA ASP A 134 13.92 13.01 6.02
C ASP A 134 12.94 11.81 5.94
N TYR A 135 13.23 10.82 5.09
CA TYR A 135 12.42 9.60 4.93
C TYR A 135 13.34 8.42 4.59
N PRO A 136 13.05 7.19 5.06
CA PRO A 136 13.86 6.02 4.73
C PRO A 136 14.07 5.86 3.22
N ALA A 137 15.33 5.58 2.85
CA ALA A 137 15.65 5.24 1.47
C ALA A 137 15.06 3.87 1.11
N TYR A 138 14.47 3.81 -0.07
CA TYR A 138 14.06 2.56 -0.73
C TYR A 138 14.01 2.84 -2.23
N THR A 139 14.17 1.78 -3.01
CA THR A 139 14.18 1.83 -4.47
C THR A 139 12.83 1.34 -4.98
N PRO A 140 11.95 2.22 -5.50
CA PRO A 140 10.76 1.78 -6.23
C PRO A 140 11.18 0.96 -7.45
N ALA A 141 10.29 0.09 -7.93
CA ALA A 141 10.54 -0.63 -9.17
C ALA A 141 10.76 0.35 -10.34
N ASN A 142 11.86 0.17 -11.07
CA ASN A 142 12.25 1.00 -12.21
C ASN A 142 11.32 0.80 -13.41
N SER A 143 10.63 -0.34 -13.47
CA SER A 143 9.67 -0.68 -14.51
C SER A 143 8.48 -1.42 -13.91
N ASN A 144 7.29 -0.88 -14.13
CA ASN A 144 6.03 -1.57 -13.92
C ASN A 144 5.42 -1.82 -15.29
N ARG A 145 6.12 -2.52 -16.20
CA ARG A 145 5.57 -2.83 -17.52
C ARG A 145 4.69 -4.08 -17.41
N GLY A 146 3.53 -4.07 -18.05
CA GLY A 146 2.63 -5.25 -18.13
C GLY A 146 1.75 -5.51 -16.90
N TRP A 147 1.99 -4.85 -15.76
CA TRP A 147 1.23 -5.09 -14.51
C TRP A 147 -0.29 -4.95 -14.61
N HIS A 148 -0.79 -4.21 -15.61
CA HIS A 148 -2.22 -3.99 -15.84
C HIS A 148 -2.93 -5.22 -16.41
N GLU A 149 -2.21 -6.26 -16.84
CA GLU A 149 -2.75 -7.50 -17.40
C GLU A 149 -2.97 -8.59 -16.35
N GLU A 150 -2.52 -8.41 -15.11
CA GLU A 150 -2.61 -9.41 -14.03
C GLU A 150 -3.66 -8.99 -12.98
N TRP A 151 -4.89 -8.74 -13.42
CA TRP A 151 -5.99 -8.27 -12.56
C TRP A 151 -6.95 -9.40 -12.15
N PHE A 152 -7.61 -9.23 -11.01
CA PHE A 152 -8.59 -10.16 -10.45
C PHE A 152 -9.50 -9.42 -9.46
N TYR A 153 -10.51 -10.09 -8.91
CA TYR A 153 -11.44 -9.49 -7.95
C TYR A 153 -11.08 -9.80 -6.49
N ILE A 154 -11.27 -8.81 -5.62
CA ILE A 154 -11.20 -8.97 -4.17
C ILE A 154 -12.51 -8.48 -3.54
N ARG A 155 -12.89 -9.06 -2.39
CA ARG A 155 -14.08 -8.58 -1.66
C ARG A 155 -13.87 -7.15 -1.16
N ASN A 156 -14.91 -6.34 -1.31
CA ASN A 156 -15.02 -5.01 -0.76
C ASN A 156 -15.72 -5.07 0.61
N PRO A 157 -15.04 -4.75 1.72
CA PRO A 157 -15.60 -4.90 3.05
C PRO A 157 -16.70 -3.87 3.36
N VAL A 158 -17.85 -4.31 3.88
CA VAL A 158 -19.03 -3.47 4.13
C VAL A 158 -18.78 -2.30 5.11
N GLY A 159 -18.03 -2.52 6.18
CA GLY A 159 -17.88 -1.52 7.27
C GLY A 159 -16.91 -0.38 6.97
N ASN A 160 -15.92 -0.60 6.10
CA ASN A 160 -14.95 0.42 5.69
C ASN A 160 -14.53 0.10 4.24
N PRO A 161 -15.40 0.35 3.26
CA PRO A 161 -15.18 -0.10 1.89
C PRO A 161 -14.11 0.72 1.19
N PHE A 162 -13.53 0.14 0.16
CA PHE A 162 -12.91 0.91 -0.90
C PHE A 162 -13.97 1.72 -1.65
N PRO A 163 -13.57 2.82 -2.31
CA PRO A 163 -14.40 3.42 -3.34
C PRO A 163 -14.83 2.36 -4.36
N SER A 164 -16.11 2.32 -4.68
CA SER A 164 -16.68 1.33 -5.60
C SER A 164 -16.02 1.40 -6.97
N PHE A 165 -15.83 0.24 -7.59
CA PHE A 165 -15.29 0.18 -8.94
C PHE A 165 -16.33 0.71 -9.94
N THR A 166 -15.95 1.70 -10.74
CA THR A 166 -16.75 2.24 -11.84
C THR A 166 -16.07 2.05 -13.19
N GLY A 167 -14.76 1.78 -13.20
CA GLY A 167 -13.95 1.72 -14.42
C GLY A 167 -13.67 3.09 -15.06
N ALA A 168 -14.20 4.18 -14.49
CA ALA A 168 -14.00 5.53 -15.00
C ALA A 168 -12.56 6.02 -14.78
N ARG A 169 -12.16 7.05 -15.54
CA ARG A 169 -10.89 7.75 -15.32
C ARG A 169 -10.96 8.55 -14.01
N PRO A 170 -9.86 8.66 -13.25
CA PRO A 170 -9.85 9.49 -12.07
C PRO A 170 -10.04 10.97 -12.44
N MET A 171 -10.77 11.72 -11.61
CA MET A 171 -10.91 13.17 -11.75
C MET A 171 -9.91 13.88 -10.85
N ARG A 172 -9.15 14.83 -11.39
CA ARG A 172 -8.18 15.59 -10.60
C ARG A 172 -8.91 16.38 -9.51
N LYS A 173 -8.45 16.23 -8.27
CA LYS A 173 -8.93 16.99 -7.10
C LYS A 173 -7.78 17.77 -6.47
N ASP A 174 -8.09 18.90 -5.85
CA ASP A 174 -7.11 19.67 -5.07
C ASP A 174 -6.55 18.86 -3.90
N SER A 175 -7.33 17.91 -3.37
CA SER A 175 -6.94 17.02 -2.27
C SER A 175 -5.71 16.17 -2.57
N TRP A 176 -5.39 15.98 -3.85
CA TRP A 176 -4.23 15.21 -4.28
C TRP A 176 -2.93 15.92 -3.88
N THR A 177 -2.90 17.25 -3.91
CA THR A 177 -1.69 18.05 -3.65
C THR A 177 -1.69 18.72 -2.29
N TRP A 178 -2.75 18.55 -1.48
CA TRP A 178 -2.83 19.08 -0.13
C TRP A 178 -1.59 18.73 0.70
N GLY A 179 -1.00 19.78 1.27
CA GLY A 179 0.04 19.63 2.29
C GLY A 179 -0.56 19.39 3.66
N ARG A 180 0.31 19.38 4.67
CA ARG A 180 -0.13 19.41 6.08
C ARG A 180 -0.87 20.74 6.37
N PRO A 181 -2.01 20.70 7.08
CA PRO A 181 -2.69 21.92 7.53
C PRO A 181 -1.80 22.76 8.45
N ALA A 182 -1.92 24.09 8.41
CA ALA A 182 -1.12 24.98 9.25
C ALA A 182 -1.29 24.71 10.74
N ALA A 183 -2.51 24.37 11.18
CA ALA A 183 -2.82 24.05 12.57
C ALA A 183 -2.10 22.80 13.11
N GLU A 184 -1.64 21.89 12.23
CA GLU A 184 -0.92 20.68 12.63
C GLU A 184 0.59 20.77 12.41
N LYS A 185 1.09 21.94 11.98
CA LYS A 185 2.49 22.12 11.61
C LYS A 185 3.44 21.65 12.71
N GLU A 186 3.24 22.11 13.94
CA GLU A 186 4.13 21.80 15.06
C GLU A 186 4.13 20.31 15.41
N ARG A 187 2.95 19.68 15.49
CA ARG A 187 2.81 18.23 15.76
C ARG A 187 3.50 17.40 14.69
N VAL A 188 3.26 17.72 13.41
CA VAL A 188 3.89 17.02 12.29
C VAL A 188 5.41 17.24 12.28
N GLU A 189 5.90 18.44 12.62
CA GLU A 189 7.35 18.70 12.72
C GLU A 189 8.03 17.90 13.84
N ILE A 190 7.34 17.65 14.96
CA ILE A 190 7.84 16.78 16.03
C ILE A 190 7.96 15.33 15.53
N LEU A 191 6.93 14.83 14.83
CA LEU A 191 6.96 13.48 14.26
C LEU A 191 8.04 13.34 13.18
N GLU A 192 8.20 14.35 12.32
CA GLU A 192 9.26 14.40 11.30
C GLU A 192 10.65 14.36 11.93
N LYS A 193 10.89 15.13 13.00
CA LYS A 193 12.17 15.10 13.74
C LYS A 193 12.42 13.75 14.39
N THR A 194 11.38 13.13 14.93
CA THR A 194 11.47 11.79 15.54
C THR A 194 11.83 10.76 14.49
N LEU A 195 11.20 10.80 13.32
CA LEU A 195 11.54 9.94 12.19
C LEU A 195 12.98 10.17 11.73
N TRP A 196 13.39 11.42 11.53
CA TRP A 196 14.75 11.75 11.11
C TRP A 196 15.79 11.18 12.08
N LYS A 197 15.56 11.32 13.39
CA LYS A 197 16.43 10.73 14.42
C LYS A 197 16.58 9.22 14.23
N ARG A 198 15.47 8.50 14.05
CA ARG A 198 15.46 7.05 13.80
C ARG A 198 16.19 6.67 12.50
N VAL A 199 16.04 7.46 11.44
CA VAL A 199 16.70 7.20 10.16
C VAL A 199 18.21 7.47 10.23
N ALA A 200 18.61 8.60 10.81
CA ALA A 200 19.99 9.05 10.85
C ALA A 200 20.82 8.35 11.93
N GLU A 201 20.26 8.12 13.12
CA GLU A 201 20.98 7.53 14.25
C GLU A 201 20.84 6.00 14.30
N ASP A 202 19.63 5.46 14.08
CA ASP A 202 19.37 4.02 14.18
C ASP A 202 19.56 3.26 12.85
N GLY A 203 19.97 3.96 11.79
CA GLY A 203 20.26 3.39 10.47
C GLY A 203 19.05 2.81 9.74
N LEU A 204 17.84 3.29 10.03
CA LEU A 204 16.60 2.76 9.44
C LEU A 204 16.56 3.00 7.92
N ASN A 205 16.71 1.93 7.14
CA ASN A 205 16.57 1.94 5.69
C ASN A 205 15.70 0.76 5.21
N GLY A 206 15.16 0.85 4.00
CA GLY A 206 14.23 -0.13 3.44
C GLY A 206 14.85 -1.51 3.15
N SER A 207 16.17 -1.68 3.27
CA SER A 207 16.88 -2.94 2.99
C SER A 207 17.37 -3.67 4.24
N THR A 208 17.56 -2.99 5.38
CA THR A 208 18.34 -3.53 6.50
C THR A 208 17.49 -3.96 7.70
N LYS A 209 16.21 -3.57 7.81
CA LYS A 209 15.39 -3.96 8.99
C LYS A 209 14.04 -4.59 8.69
N MET A 210 13.66 -4.79 7.42
CA MET A 210 12.33 -5.33 7.09
C MET A 210 12.13 -6.79 7.53
N TRP A 211 13.23 -7.55 7.73
CA TRP A 211 13.19 -8.97 8.12
C TRP A 211 13.76 -9.27 9.52
N GLU A 212 14.28 -8.27 10.25
CA GLU A 212 14.83 -8.43 11.61
C GLU A 212 13.84 -8.03 12.72
N TYR A 213 12.63 -7.56 12.36
CA TYR A 213 11.62 -7.17 13.35
C TYR A 213 10.81 -8.38 13.84
N THR A 214 11.36 -9.09 14.81
CA THR A 214 10.55 -9.97 15.68
C THR A 214 9.95 -9.07 16.76
N GLY A 215 8.64 -8.84 16.70
CA GLY A 215 7.93 -7.97 17.64
C GLY A 215 8.23 -8.29 19.12
N LEU A 216 7.98 -7.33 20.01
CA LEU A 216 7.98 -7.62 21.43
C LEU A 216 6.95 -8.74 21.72
N THR A 217 7.41 -9.79 22.38
CA THR A 217 6.70 -11.00 22.85
C THR A 217 6.50 -12.15 21.85
N ASP A 218 7.49 -13.04 21.80
CA ASP A 218 7.30 -14.48 21.53
C ASP A 218 7.12 -15.19 22.89
N PRO A 219 5.93 -15.74 23.22
CA PRO A 219 5.70 -16.51 24.46
C PRO A 219 6.04 -18.00 24.36
N ASP A 220 6.48 -18.53 23.22
CA ASP A 220 6.60 -19.98 23.01
C ASP A 220 8.03 -20.55 23.01
N GLN A 221 9.03 -19.78 23.46
CA GLN A 221 10.28 -20.39 23.94
C GLN A 221 10.14 -20.88 25.38
N VAL A 222 9.48 -22.03 25.51
CA VAL A 222 9.49 -22.89 26.70
C VAL A 222 10.94 -23.26 27.05
N SER A 223 11.46 -22.73 28.16
CA SER A 223 12.59 -23.35 28.84
C SER A 223 12.10 -24.61 29.55
N LYS A 224 12.40 -25.77 28.94
CA LYS A 224 12.46 -27.04 29.67
C LYS A 224 13.73 -27.02 30.53
N THR A 225 13.59 -26.70 31.81
CA THR A 225 14.61 -27.02 32.81
C THR A 225 14.05 -28.03 33.81
N ALA A 226 14.48 -29.27 33.58
CA ALA A 226 14.78 -30.34 34.53
C ALA A 226 13.96 -30.44 35.83
N VAL A 227 13.16 -31.50 35.88
CA VAL A 227 12.86 -32.23 37.13
C VAL A 227 14.20 -32.79 37.65
N PRO A 228 14.60 -32.56 38.90
CA PRO A 228 15.73 -33.27 39.50
C PRO A 228 15.27 -34.67 39.93
N ASP A 229 16.06 -35.67 39.57
CA ASP A 229 15.96 -37.05 40.05
C ASP A 229 16.04 -37.12 41.58
N ASP A 230 15.15 -37.94 42.16
CA ASP A 230 15.25 -38.48 43.51
C ASP A 230 16.38 -39.52 43.56
N ASP A 231 17.25 -39.41 44.56
CA ASP A 231 17.95 -40.54 45.19
C ASP A 231 18.62 -40.07 46.50
N VAL A 232 17.94 -40.30 47.65
CA VAL A 232 18.41 -41.00 48.88
C VAL A 232 17.17 -41.33 49.74
#